data_AF-A0AAU0XGZ8-F1
#
_entry.id   AF-A0AAU0XGZ8-F1
#
_cell.length_a   1.000
_cell.length_b   1.000
_cell.length_c   1.000
_cell.angle_alpha   90.00
_cell.angle_beta   90.00
_cell.angle_gamma   90.00
#
_symmetry.space_group_name_H-M   'P 1'
#
loop_
_entity.id
_entity.type
_entity.pdbx_description
1 polymer ?
#
loop_
_entity_poly.entity_id
_entity_poly.type
_entity_poly.pdbx_seq_one_letter_code
_entity_poly.pdbx_strand_id
1 'polypeptide(L)'
;MNDRTAVGALRAACEQNLWVPADLSITGFDDTDPGRSTVPRPPTARQPSAEVGRMAVPVLMRLLERHTVETPRVRLVTHLVLRDSMEPAPRVRPLPRPAAESGCLDGTKDGAGPWPRACRVR
;
A
#
# COMPACT_ATOMS: atom_id res chain seq x y z
N MET A 1 -4.16 2.64 -2.54
CA MET A 1 -3.55 1.68 -1.58
C MET A 1 -2.66 2.50 -0.66
N ASN A 2 -2.60 2.20 0.64
CA ASN A 2 -1.74 2.89 1.62
C ASN A 2 -1.07 1.87 2.55
N ASP A 3 -0.15 2.31 3.42
CA ASP A 3 0.55 1.41 4.33
C ASP A 3 -0.37 0.69 5.33
N ARG A 4 -1.50 1.30 5.73
CA ARG A 4 -2.49 0.62 6.60
C ARG A 4 -3.15 -0.56 5.87
N THR A 5 -3.45 -0.41 4.58
CA THR A 5 -3.94 -1.53 3.76
C THR A 5 -2.86 -2.60 3.59
N ALA A 6 -1.59 -2.22 3.42
CA ALA A 6 -0.48 -3.18 3.32
C ALA A 6 -0.30 -3.98 4.63
N VAL A 7 -0.44 -3.33 5.79
CA VAL A 7 -0.46 -4.02 7.10
C VAL A 7 -1.63 -4.99 7.20
N GLY A 8 -2.82 -4.60 6.72
CA GLY A 8 -3.98 -5.48 6.65
C GLY A 8 -3.74 -6.71 5.75
N ALA A 9 -3.09 -6.51 4.60
CA ALA A 9 -2.72 -7.59 3.70
C ALA A 9 -1.69 -8.54 4.33
N LEU A 10 -0.67 -8.02 5.02
CA LEU A 10 0.30 -8.83 5.78
C LEU A 10 -0.39 -9.68 6.85
N ARG A 11 -1.37 -9.13 7.56
CA ARG A 11 -2.17 -9.88 8.55
C ARG A 11 -2.96 -11.00 7.89
N ALA A 12 -3.68 -10.69 6.82
CA ALA A 12 -4.46 -11.70 6.09
C ALA A 12 -3.55 -12.81 5.54
N ALA A 13 -2.37 -12.47 4.99
CA ALA A 13 -1.39 -13.46 4.53
C ALA A 13 -0.94 -14.38 5.67
N CYS A 14 -0.68 -13.82 6.85
CA CYS A 14 -0.32 -14.59 8.05
C CYS A 14 -1.46 -15.53 8.49
N GLU A 15 -2.70 -15.07 8.50
CA GLU A 15 -3.89 -15.87 8.84
C GLU A 15 -4.10 -17.03 7.86
N GLN A 16 -3.69 -16.84 6.60
CA GLN A 16 -3.72 -17.86 5.55
C GLN A 16 -2.45 -18.73 5.49
N ASN A 17 -1.53 -18.59 6.45
CA ASN A 17 -0.25 -19.31 6.49
C ASN A 17 0.66 -19.10 5.27
N LEU A 18 0.56 -17.94 4.60
CA LEU A 18 1.44 -17.56 3.50
C LEU A 18 2.73 -16.92 4.03
N TRP A 19 3.85 -17.24 3.39
CA TRP A 19 5.15 -16.62 3.67
C TRP A 19 5.32 -15.36 2.85
N VAL A 20 5.66 -14.26 3.53
CA VAL A 20 6.00 -13.00 2.88
C VAL A 20 7.48 -12.74 3.12
N PRO A 21 8.31 -12.52 2.08
CA PRO A 21 7.94 -12.32 0.67
C PRO A 21 7.80 -13.57 -0.22
N ALA A 22 8.11 -14.77 0.29
CA ALA A 22 8.35 -15.96 -0.54
C ALA A 22 7.14 -16.44 -1.38
N ASP A 23 5.95 -16.51 -0.77
CA ASP A 23 4.71 -16.92 -1.44
C ASP A 23 3.97 -15.71 -2.01
N LEU A 24 4.10 -14.56 -1.36
CA LEU A 24 3.43 -13.32 -1.71
C LEU A 24 4.31 -12.12 -1.41
N SER A 25 4.55 -11.28 -2.42
CA SER A 25 5.17 -9.97 -2.22
C SER A 25 4.12 -8.90 -1.94
N ILE A 26 4.39 -8.04 -0.96
CA ILE A 26 3.50 -6.95 -0.54
C ILE A 26 4.26 -5.62 -0.59
N THR A 27 3.67 -4.66 -1.29
CA THR A 27 4.14 -3.26 -1.35
C THR A 27 3.16 -2.35 -0.63
N GLY A 28 3.70 -1.33 0.04
CA GLY A 28 2.99 -0.21 0.64
C GLY A 28 2.98 1.03 -0.26
N PHE A 29 2.45 2.11 0.30
CA PHE A 29 2.34 3.43 -0.31
C PHE A 29 2.19 4.45 0.83
N ASP A 30 2.87 5.59 0.72
CA ASP A 30 3.00 6.72 1.69
C ASP A 30 4.27 6.72 2.55
N ASP A 31 4.79 5.56 2.93
CA ASP A 31 5.97 5.42 3.80
C ASP A 31 5.83 5.99 5.22
N THR A 32 4.71 5.64 5.85
CA THR A 32 4.26 6.01 7.19
C THR A 32 4.60 4.96 8.24
N ASP A 33 4.50 5.33 9.53
CA ASP A 33 4.83 4.47 10.66
C ASP A 33 4.12 3.10 10.68
N PRO A 34 2.83 2.98 10.31
CA PRO A 34 2.17 1.68 10.21
C PRO A 34 2.93 0.69 9.33
N GLY A 35 3.44 1.10 8.18
CA GLY A 35 4.20 0.22 7.28
C GLY A 35 5.65 -0.01 7.73
N ARG A 36 6.25 0.96 8.42
CA ARG A 36 7.64 0.82 8.94
C ARG A 36 7.75 -0.10 10.13
N SER A 37 6.66 -0.24 10.88
CA SER A 37 6.61 -1.00 12.14
C SER A 37 6.20 -2.46 11.97
N THR A 38 6.04 -2.95 10.74
CA THR A 38 5.74 -4.36 10.47
C THR A 38 7.00 -5.19 10.27
N VAL A 39 6.86 -6.50 10.42
CA VAL A 39 7.87 -7.49 10.05
C VAL A 39 7.16 -8.56 9.20
N PRO A 40 7.52 -8.72 7.91
CA PRO A 40 8.53 -7.96 7.16
C PRO A 40 8.03 -6.54 6.82
N ARG A 41 8.94 -5.64 6.46
CA ARG A 41 8.58 -4.25 6.09
C ARG A 41 8.25 -4.14 4.59
N PRO A 42 7.06 -3.63 4.20
CA PRO A 42 6.72 -3.33 2.81
C PRO A 42 7.68 -2.32 2.17
N PRO A 43 8.26 -2.62 1.01
CA PRO A 43 8.72 -1.58 0.10
C PRO A 43 7.56 -0.64 -0.20
N THR A 44 7.82 0.64 -0.44
CA THR A 44 6.74 1.62 -0.52
C THR A 44 7.04 2.74 -1.48
N ALA A 45 6.05 3.17 -2.25
CA ALA A 45 6.15 4.41 -3.01
C ALA A 45 5.92 5.58 -2.04
N ARG A 46 7.02 6.24 -1.64
CA ARG A 46 6.98 7.42 -0.78
C ARG A 46 6.48 8.60 -1.61
N GLN A 47 5.37 9.19 -1.16
CA GLN A 47 4.85 10.42 -1.73
C GLN A 47 5.54 11.65 -1.13
N PRO A 48 5.78 12.73 -1.92
CA PRO A 48 6.37 13.97 -1.43
C PRO A 48 5.31 14.83 -0.71
N SER A 49 4.70 14.31 0.36
CA SER A 49 3.58 14.94 1.08
C SER A 49 3.88 16.35 1.58
N ALA A 50 5.11 16.58 2.05
CA ALA A 50 5.56 17.90 2.48
C ALA A 50 5.62 18.92 1.32
N GLU A 51 5.93 18.47 0.10
CA GLU A 51 5.95 19.34 -1.08
C GLU A 51 4.55 19.60 -1.59
N VAL A 52 3.68 18.57 -1.61
CA VAL A 52 2.24 18.73 -1.88
C VAL A 52 1.64 19.80 -0.98
N GLY A 53 1.90 19.71 0.34
CA GLY A 53 1.41 20.70 1.30
C GLY A 53 1.96 22.11 1.04
N ARG A 54 3.28 22.23 0.80
CA ARG A 54 3.91 23.51 0.45
C ARG A 54 3.29 24.17 -0.78
N MET A 55 2.90 23.39 -1.79
CA MET A 55 2.28 23.91 -3.00
C MET A 55 0.77 24.18 -2.84
N ALA A 56 0.08 23.39 -2.02
CA ALA A 56 -1.37 23.51 -1.81
C ALA A 56 -1.75 24.70 -0.93
N VAL A 57 -0.96 25.03 0.10
CA VAL A 57 -1.28 26.10 1.05
C VAL A 57 -1.45 27.47 0.39
N PRO A 58 -0.54 27.95 -0.48
CA PRO A 58 -0.73 29.24 -1.17
C PRO A 58 -1.98 29.28 -2.05
N VAL A 59 -2.30 28.17 -2.71
CA VAL A 59 -3.53 28.04 -3.53
C VAL A 59 -4.77 28.17 -2.63
N LEU A 60 -4.78 27.49 -1.48
CA LEU A 60 -5.87 27.58 -0.51
C LEU A 60 -6.03 29.01 0.02
N MET A 61 -4.95 29.71 0.36
CA MET A 61 -5.01 31.09 0.84
C MET A 61 -5.66 32.03 -0.18
N ARG A 62 -5.29 31.93 -1.46
CA ARG A 62 -5.90 32.74 -2.52
C ARG A 62 -7.39 32.44 -2.71
N LEU A 63 -7.78 31.18 -2.57
CA LEU A 63 -9.20 30.79 -2.63
C LEU A 63 -9.99 31.37 -1.45
N LEU A 64 -9.42 31.40 -0.24
CA LEU A 64 -10.05 32.00 0.94
C LEU A 64 -10.25 33.52 0.78
N GLU A 65 -9.33 34.19 0.07
CA GLU A 65 -9.41 35.60 -0.29
C GLU A 65 -10.36 35.88 -1.47
N ARG A 66 -11.09 34.86 -1.94
CA ARG A 66 -12.02 34.92 -3.09
C ARG A 66 -11.35 35.29 -4.41
N HIS A 67 -10.04 35.08 -4.53
CA HIS A 67 -9.37 35.19 -5.81
C HIS A 67 -9.74 34.02 -6.71
N THR A 68 -9.83 34.30 -8.01
CA THR A 68 -9.83 33.24 -9.02
C THR A 68 -8.42 32.64 -9.10
N VAL A 69 -8.32 31.32 -8.99
CA VAL A 69 -7.03 30.62 -9.00
C VAL A 69 -7.00 29.62 -10.14
N GLU A 70 -6.04 29.77 -11.05
CA GLU A 70 -5.72 28.72 -12.00
C GLU A 70 -4.97 27.60 -11.29
N THR A 71 -5.43 26.37 -11.46
CA THR A 71 -4.84 25.18 -10.85
C THR A 71 -4.11 24.35 -11.91
N PRO A 72 -2.87 24.72 -12.27
CA PRO A 72 -2.10 23.93 -13.22
C PRO A 72 -1.87 22.52 -12.67
N ARG A 73 -1.90 21.52 -13.54
CA ARG A 73 -1.63 20.13 -13.17
C ARG A 73 -0.15 19.98 -12.85
N VAL A 74 0.20 19.96 -11.58
CA VAL A 74 1.57 19.73 -11.11
C VAL A 74 1.84 18.23 -10.98
N ARG A 75 2.97 17.76 -11.51
CA ARG A 75 3.49 16.41 -11.27
C ARG A 75 4.67 16.48 -10.31
N LEU A 76 4.55 15.79 -9.19
CA LEU A 76 5.63 15.61 -8.23
C LEU A 76 6.19 14.20 -8.34
N VAL A 77 7.50 14.07 -8.15
CA VAL A 77 8.20 12.79 -8.25
C VAL A 77 7.94 11.97 -7.00
N THR A 78 7.57 10.71 -7.18
CA THR A 78 7.52 9.72 -6.10
C THR A 78 8.76 8.85 -6.14
N HIS A 79 9.20 8.38 -4.97
CA HIS A 79 10.37 7.51 -4.86
C HIS A 79 9.98 6.15 -4.30
N LEU A 80 10.49 5.08 -4.90
CA LEU A 80 10.36 3.75 -4.35
C LEU A 80 11.41 3.53 -3.26
N VAL A 81 10.96 3.20 -2.05
CA VAL A 81 11.79 2.81 -0.92
C VAL A 81 11.79 1.29 -0.82
N LEU A 82 12.94 0.66 -1.05
CA LEU A 82 13.10 -0.80 -1.03
C LEU A 82 13.23 -1.33 0.40
N ARG A 83 12.63 -2.50 0.66
CA ARG A 83 12.60 -3.21 1.96
C ARG A 83 12.37 -4.73 1.77
N ASP A 84 11.99 -5.40 2.85
CA ASP A 84 12.14 -6.84 3.08
C ASP A 84 10.91 -7.67 2.63
N SER A 85 9.78 -7.04 2.32
CA SER A 85 8.51 -7.71 1.98
C SER A 85 8.28 -7.88 0.47
N MET A 86 9.35 -7.88 -0.34
CA MET A 86 9.27 -8.10 -1.77
C MET A 86 10.43 -8.96 -2.25
N GLU A 87 10.10 -9.97 -3.04
CA GLU A 87 11.06 -10.77 -3.80
C GLU A 87 10.59 -10.88 -5.25
N PRO A 88 11.52 -11.08 -6.21
CA PRO A 88 11.15 -11.37 -7.58
C PRO A 88 10.25 -12.60 -7.61
N ALA A 89 9.04 -12.46 -8.16
CA ALA A 89 8.17 -13.61 -8.35
C ALA A 89 8.91 -14.66 -9.22
N PRO A 90 8.77 -15.97 -8.91
CA PRO A 90 9.18 -17.01 -9.84
C PRO A 90 8.57 -16.71 -11.21
N ARG A 91 9.30 -16.98 -12.31
CA ARG A 91 8.75 -16.79 -13.66
C ARG A 91 7.50 -17.65 -13.80
N VAL A 92 6.32 -17.03 -13.66
CA VAL A 92 5.04 -17.72 -13.81
C VAL A 92 4.86 -18.02 -15.29
N ARG A 93 4.73 -19.30 -15.65
CA ARG A 93 4.24 -19.69 -16.97
C ARG A 93 2.85 -19.06 -17.14
N PRO A 94 2.52 -18.41 -18.28
CA PRO A 94 1.24 -17.71 -18.42
C PRO A 94 0.08 -18.61 -18.00
N LEU A 95 -0.74 -18.15 -17.05
CA LEU A 95 -1.96 -18.86 -16.68
C LEU A 95 -2.85 -18.95 -17.94
N PRO A 96 -3.47 -20.11 -18.21
CA PRO A 96 -4.55 -20.17 -19.18
C PRO A 96 -5.61 -19.14 -18.80
N ARG A 97 -6.12 -18.35 -19.76
CA ARG A 97 -7.17 -17.37 -19.47
C ARG A 97 -8.35 -18.09 -18.81
N PRO A 98 -8.84 -17.64 -17.66
CA PRO A 98 -10.03 -18.23 -17.08
C PRO A 98 -11.20 -18.05 -18.05
N ALA A 99 -11.94 -19.14 -18.27
CA ALA A 99 -13.25 -19.07 -18.91
C ALA A 99 -14.16 -18.17 -18.05
N ALA A 100 -14.93 -17.32 -18.71
CA ALA A 100 -15.70 -16.28 -18.05
C ALA A 100 -16.89 -16.88 -17.30
N GLU A 101 -16.91 -16.84 -15.96
CA GLU A 101 -18.16 -17.00 -15.22
C GLU A 101 -18.16 -16.37 -13.81
N SER A 102 -19.08 -15.41 -13.67
CA SER A 102 -19.94 -14.99 -12.56
C SER A 102 -19.81 -15.66 -11.18
N GLY A 103 -19.72 -14.81 -10.14
CA GLY A 103 -20.13 -15.16 -8.78
C GLY A 103 -19.45 -14.31 -7.70
N CYS A 104 -20.07 -13.19 -7.30
CA CYS A 104 -19.67 -12.46 -6.09
C CYS A 104 -20.04 -13.28 -4.85
N LEU A 105 -19.10 -13.49 -3.93
CA LEU A 105 -19.39 -14.01 -2.59
C LEU A 105 -19.06 -12.95 -1.53
N ASP A 106 -20.12 -12.56 -0.83
CA ASP A 106 -20.12 -11.76 0.40
C ASP A 106 -19.42 -12.50 1.55
N GLY A 107 -18.77 -11.75 2.46
CA GLY A 107 -18.16 -12.34 3.65
C GLY A 107 -17.51 -11.35 4.62
N THR A 108 -18.34 -10.80 5.52
CA THR A 108 -18.10 -10.28 6.89
C THR A 108 -16.68 -9.98 7.40
N LYS A 109 -16.51 -8.72 7.85
CA LYS A 109 -15.51 -8.25 8.82
C LYS A 109 -15.83 -8.79 10.22
N ASP A 110 -14.80 -9.21 10.97
CA ASP A 110 -14.51 -8.78 12.35
C ASP A 110 -13.41 -9.66 12.97
N GLY A 111 -12.39 -9.04 13.60
CA GLY A 111 -11.28 -9.77 14.18
C GLY A 111 -10.17 -8.89 14.76
N ALA A 112 -10.48 -8.07 15.78
CA ALA A 112 -9.47 -7.40 16.60
C ALA A 112 -8.98 -8.35 17.70
N GLY A 113 -8.14 -9.34 17.33
CA GLY A 113 -7.46 -10.24 18.26
C GLY A 113 -6.00 -9.84 18.50
N PRO A 114 -5.40 -10.22 19.64
CA PRO A 114 -3.96 -10.10 19.85
C PRO A 114 -3.20 -10.92 18.79
N TRP A 115 -2.12 -10.33 18.25
CA TRP A 115 -1.42 -10.83 17.07
C TRP A 115 -1.09 -12.33 17.16
N PRO A 116 -1.56 -13.16 16.22
CA PRO A 116 -1.14 -14.55 16.16
C PRO A 116 0.36 -14.61 15.84
N ARG A 117 1.01 -15.64 16.41
CA ARG A 117 2.47 -15.87 16.41
C ARG A 117 3.10 -15.45 15.09
N ALA A 118 4.07 -14.53 15.20
CA ALA A 118 4.94 -13.97 14.17
C ALA A 118 4.68 -14.52 12.76
N CYS A 119 4.20 -13.64 11.87
CA CYS A 119 4.33 -13.83 10.43
C CYS A 119 5.72 -14.42 10.19
N ARG A 120 5.79 -15.65 9.66
CA ARG A 120 7.04 -16.39 9.57
C ARG A 120 7.91 -15.71 8.51
N VAL A 121 8.63 -14.70 8.96
CA VAL A 121 9.77 -14.14 8.27
C VAL A 121 10.90 -15.11 8.52
N ARG A 122 11.56 -15.53 7.45
CA ARG A 122 12.72 -16.41 7.56
C ARG A 122 13.84 -15.74 8.36
#